data_AF-A0A392TJI6-F1
#
_entry.id   AF-A0A392TJI6-F1
#
_cell.length_a   1.000
_cell.length_b   1.000
_cell.length_c   1.000
_cell.angle_alpha   90.00
_cell.angle_beta   90.00
_cell.angle_gamma   90.00
#
_symmetry.space_group_name_H-M   'P 1'
#
loop_
_entity.id
_entity.type
_entity.pdbx_description
1 polymer ?
#
loop_
_entity_poly.entity_id
_entity_poly.type
_entity_poly.pdbx_seq_one_letter_code
_entity_poly.pdbx_strand_id
1 'polypeptide(L)' 'IMAGRTNEQIAEALATLAGIIARDHQPGREDETRLERFMKHKPPTYTGGYNPDGAVKWLEEVEIIFEAM' A
#
# COMPACT_ATOMS: atom_id res chain seq x y z
N ILE A 1 15.23 -6.96 20.97
CA ILE A 1 14.27 -7.85 20.26
C ILE A 1 13.02 -7.03 19.96
N MET A 2 13.06 -6.17 18.94
CA MET A 2 11.93 -5.29 18.56
C MET A 2 11.78 -5.24 17.03
N ALA A 3 12.87 -5.36 16.28
CA ALA A 3 12.85 -5.37 14.80
C ALA A 3 12.04 -6.52 14.18
N GLY A 4 12.01 -7.71 14.81
CA GLY A 4 11.26 -8.85 14.29
C GLY A 4 9.75 -8.63 14.27
N ARG A 5 9.20 -7.97 15.30
CA ARG A 5 7.76 -7.67 15.41
C ARG A 5 7.32 -6.63 14.37
N THR A 6 8.19 -5.69 14.01
CA THR A 6 7.82 -4.64 13.04
C THR A 6 7.98 -5.07 11.59
N ASN A 7 8.95 -5.95 11.29
CA ASN A 7 9.09 -6.51 9.94
C ASN A 7 7.91 -7.40 9.56
N GLU A 8 7.35 -8.15 10.51
CA GLU A 8 6.18 -8.99 10.29
C GLU A 8 4.93 -8.15 9.99
N GLN A 9 4.71 -7.05 10.73
CA GLN A 9 3.62 -6.10 10.46
C GLN A 9 3.76 -5.40 9.10
N ILE A 10 4.98 -4.99 8.72
CA ILE A 10 5.22 -4.42 7.39
C ILE A 10 4.94 -5.45 6.29
N ALA A 11 5.36 -6.71 6.49
CA ALA A 11 5.08 -7.78 5.53
C ALA A 11 3.59 -8.07 5.39
N GLU A 12 2.83 -8.06 6.50
CA GLU A 12 1.39 -8.23 6.51
C GLU A 12 0.67 -7.11 5.75
N ALA A 13 0.99 -5.84 6.06
CA ALA A 13 0.41 -4.69 5.37
C ALA A 13 0.70 -4.70 3.85
N LEU A 14 1.91 -5.11 3.45
CA LEU A 14 2.26 -5.28 2.04
C LEU A 14 1.47 -6.42 1.36
N ALA A 15 1.23 -7.53 2.07
CA ALA A 15 0.43 -8.62 1.55
C ALA A 15 -1.04 -8.22 1.34
N THR A 16 -1.61 -7.44 2.27
CA THR A 16 -2.96 -6.89 2.15
C THR A 16 -3.09 -5.98 0.94
N LEU A 17 -2.15 -5.04 0.75
CA LEU A 17 -2.08 -4.17 -0.43
C LEU A 17 -2.00 -4.98 -1.73
N ALA A 18 -1.16 -6.01 -1.79
CA ALA A 18 -1.06 -6.88 -2.96
C ALA A 18 -2.38 -7.61 -3.26
N GLY A 19 -3.10 -8.07 -2.22
CA GLY A 19 -4.42 -8.66 -2.35
C GLY A 19 -5.45 -7.69 -2.92
N ILE A 20 -5.45 -6.43 -2.47
CA ILE A 20 -6.34 -5.37 -3.00
C ILE A 20 -6.07 -5.12 -4.49
N ILE A 21 -4.80 -5.03 -4.89
CA ILE A 21 -4.40 -4.81 -6.29
C ILE A 21 -4.79 -6.00 -7.18
N ALA A 22 -4.63 -7.23 -6.68
CA ALA A 22 -4.92 -8.44 -7.45
C ALA A 22 -6.42 -8.66 -7.71
N ARG A 23 -7.29 -8.21 -6.80
CA ARG A 23 -8.76 -8.35 -6.93
C ARG A 23 -9.34 -7.53 -8.08
N ASP A 24 -8.72 -6.42 -8.43
CA ASP A 24 -9.21 -5.48 -9.44
C ASP A 24 -8.61 -5.74 -10.84
N HIS A 25 -7.70 -6.71 -10.96
CA HIS A 25 -7.11 -7.09 -12.23
C HIS A 25 -8.08 -7.92 -13.08
N GLN A 26 -8.98 -7.24 -13.80
CA GLN A 26 -9.83 -7.87 -14.81
C GLN A 26 -9.22 -7.66 -16.20
N PRO A 27 -8.62 -8.69 -16.82
CA PRO A 27 -8.02 -8.55 -18.15
C PRO A 27 -9.11 -8.23 -19.18
N GLY A 28 -9.18 -6.96 -19.59
CA GLY A 28 -10.07 -6.49 -20.67
C GLY A 28 -11.20 -5.53 -20.29
N ARG A 29 -11.24 -4.92 -19.09
CA ARG A 29 -12.12 -3.77 -18.80
C ARG A 29 -11.38 -2.57 -18.25
N GLU A 30 -11.65 -1.43 -18.89
CA GLU A 30 -11.46 -0.02 -18.50
C GLU A 30 -10.00 0.44 -18.29
N ASP A 31 -9.66 1.52 -18.99
CA ASP A 31 -8.32 1.79 -19.53
C ASP A 31 -7.33 2.44 -18.53
N GLU A 32 -7.60 2.34 -17.22
CA GLU A 32 -6.72 2.81 -16.15
C GLU A 32 -6.77 1.81 -14.99
N THR A 33 -5.67 1.11 -14.73
CA THR A 33 -5.59 0.23 -13.55
C THR A 33 -5.73 1.06 -12.28
N ARG A 34 -6.24 0.47 -11.19
CA ARG A 34 -6.35 1.13 -9.87
C ARG A 34 -5.02 1.75 -9.41
N LEU A 35 -3.91 1.11 -9.78
CA LEU A 35 -2.55 1.61 -9.53
C LEU A 35 -2.21 2.86 -10.36
N GLU A 36 -2.59 2.91 -11.63
CA GLU A 36 -2.39 4.11 -12.48
C GLU A 36 -3.19 5.30 -11.95
N ARG A 37 -4.44 5.07 -11.54
CA ARG A 37 -5.28 6.09 -10.89
C ARG A 37 -4.62 6.60 -9.61
N PHE A 38 -4.14 5.70 -8.76
CA PHE A 38 -3.44 6.05 -7.54
C PHE A 38 -2.27 7.00 -7.81
N MET A 39 -1.41 6.64 -8.76
CA MET A 39 -0.22 7.42 -9.10
C MET A 39 -0.55 8.80 -9.67
N LYS A 40 -1.62 8.91 -10.45
CA LYS A 40 -2.13 10.20 -10.99
C LYS A 40 -2.54 11.17 -9.88
N HIS A 41 -3.01 10.66 -8.75
CA HIS A 41 -3.39 11.46 -7.59
C HIS A 41 -2.21 11.84 -6.66
N LYS A 42 -0.97 11.48 -7.03
CA LYS A 42 0.25 11.84 -6.28
C LYS A 42 0.15 11.39 -4.82
N PRO A 43 0.19 10.08 -4.58
CA PRO A 43 0.00 9.53 -3.25
C PRO A 43 1.09 10.01 -2.29
N PRO A 44 0.82 9.99 -0.96
CA PRO A 44 1.80 10.39 0.03
C PRO A 44 3.07 9.57 -0.12
N THR A 45 4.23 10.24 -0.13
CA THR A 45 5.54 9.58 -0.17
C THR A 45 6.11 9.47 1.23
N TYR A 46 6.56 8.27 1.61
CA TYR A 46 7.22 8.06 2.88
C TYR A 46 8.66 8.63 2.87
N THR A 47 8.97 9.55 3.78
CA THR A 47 10.29 10.21 3.90
C THR A 47 10.98 9.92 5.25
N GLY A 48 10.42 9.02 6.06
CA GLY A 48 10.84 8.78 7.45
C GLY A 48 12.14 7.98 7.66
N GLY A 49 12.83 7.57 6.59
CA GLY A 49 14.04 6.76 6.69
C GLY A 49 13.78 5.36 7.28
N TYR A 50 14.67 4.84 8.12
CA TYR A 50 14.48 3.56 8.82
C TYR A 50 13.67 3.77 10.11
N ASN A 51 12.43 4.24 9.97
CA ASN A 51 11.48 4.38 11.08
C ASN A 51 10.31 3.39 10.88
N PRO A 52 10.42 2.17 11.45
CA PRO A 52 9.44 1.11 11.24
C PRO A 52 8.02 1.50 11.65
N ASP A 53 7.83 2.19 12.78
CA ASP A 53 6.51 2.66 13.23
C ASP A 53 5.93 3.71 12.28
N GLY A 54 6.78 4.58 11.73
CA GLY A 54 6.36 5.54 10.71
C GLY A 54 5.99 4.87 9.38
N ALA A 55 6.68 3.78 9.03
CA ALA A 55 6.41 3.02 7.80
C ALA A 55 5.08 2.28 7.89
N VAL A 56 4.76 1.68 9.05
CA VAL A 56 3.46 1.03 9.29
C VAL A 56 2.31 2.02 9.11
N LYS A 57 2.38 3.18 9.78
CA LYS A 57 1.33 4.22 9.64
C LYS A 57 1.17 4.72 8.21
N TRP A 58 2.28 4.86 7.48
CA TRP A 58 2.21 5.26 6.08
C TRP A 58 1.54 4.19 5.21
N LEU A 59 1.79 2.90 5.47
CA LEU A 59 1.14 1.80 4.75
C LEU A 59 -0.37 1.76 5.02
N GLU A 60 -0.80 1.99 6.27
CA GLU A 60 -2.24 2.07 6.63
C GLU A 60 -2.96 3.16 5.82
N GLU A 61 -2.37 4.35 5.71
CA GLU A 61 -2.94 5.44 4.90
C GLU A 61 -3.00 5.10 3.41
N VAL A 62 -1.95 4.46 2.88
CA VAL A 62 -1.91 4.00 1.48
C VAL A 62 -2.99 2.96 1.21
N GLU A 63 -3.22 2.03 2.16
CA GLU A 63 -4.27 1.01 2.07
C GLU A 63 -5.67 1.63 2.01
N ILE A 64 -5.96 2.60 2.88
CA ILE A 64 -7.25 3.31 2.90
C ILE A 64 -7.52 4.02 1.56
N ILE A 65 -6.51 4.70 1.01
CA ILE A 65 -6.65 5.39 -0.28
C ILE A 65 -6.89 4.37 -1.39
N PHE A 66 -6.14 3.26 -1.42
CA PHE A 66 -6.33 2.19 -2.40
C PHE A 66 -7.72 1.55 -2.32
N GLU A 67 -8.25 1.33 -1.11
CA GLU A 67 -9.56 0.75 -0.92
C GLU A 67 -10.68 1.69 -1.38
N ALA A 68 -10.55 3.00 -1.12
CA ALA A 68 -11.55 4.01 -1.43
C ALA A 68 -11.66 4.38 -2.92
N MET A 69 -10.68 4.01 -3.75
CA MET A 69 -10.60 4.37 -5.19
C MET A 69 -11.31 3.45 -6.17
#